data_AF-A0A8C2III7-F1
#
_entry.id   AF-A0A8C2III7-F1
#
_cell.length_a   1.000
_cell.length_b   1.000
_cell.length_c   1.000
_cell.angle_alpha   90.00
_cell.angle_beta   90.00
_cell.angle_gamma   90.00
#
_symmetry.space_group_name_H-M   'P 1'
#
loop_
_entity.id
_entity.type
_entity.pdbx_description
1 polymer ?
#
loop_
_entity_poly.entity_id
_entity_poly.type
_entity_poly.pdbx_seq_one_letter_code
_entity_poly.pdbx_strand_id
1 'polypeptide(L)'
;CCLINMKHTDGVIAMKSCCINGKIFDWNIISRRSCFRAGVRYYVRGIDSEGHAANFVETEQIVQYNGAKASFVQTRGSIPFYWSQRPNLKYKPKPQISKSINHLDGFQRHFDSQIITYGKQVILNLVNQKGSEKPLEQAFAKMVNRLGNGMIKYVAFDFHKECSRMRWHRLQILVDMVAEMQNEFGYFLVDSDGTVQLQQDGTFRSNCMDCLDRTNVIQSLLARREVNSCLVDLRCHSWPFCSALFPAAWADNANACAKQYAGTGALKTDFTRTGRRTQWGLLMDGWNSMIRYYKNNFSDGFRQDSIDLFLGNYAVEEADMNTPLHEPKDWKFLTLPIIMVVAFSMCIICLLMAGKTRINVNVIKNINSNPI
;
A
#
# COMPACT_ATOMS: atom_id res chain seq x y z
N CYS A 1 14.54 8.50 -17.74
CA CYS A 1 13.09 8.72 -17.53
C CYS A 1 12.37 7.37 -17.57
N CYS A 2 12.36 6.64 -16.45
CA CYS A 2 11.51 5.46 -16.28
C CYS A 2 10.19 5.88 -15.62
N LEU A 3 9.34 6.57 -16.38
CA LEU A 3 7.94 6.78 -16.03
C LEU A 3 7.10 5.75 -16.79
N ILE A 4 7.28 4.47 -16.44
CA ILE A 4 6.47 3.38 -17.02
C ILE A 4 5.28 3.15 -16.10
N ASN A 5 4.12 3.64 -16.52
CA ASN A 5 2.76 3.09 -16.28
C ASN A 5 2.39 2.55 -14.89
N MET A 6 2.93 3.09 -13.80
CA MET A 6 2.31 2.92 -12.48
C MET A 6 1.51 4.15 -12.11
N LYS A 7 0.19 3.99 -11.99
CA LYS A 7 -0.64 4.95 -11.28
C LYS A 7 -0.17 4.91 -9.82
N HIS A 8 0.41 6.01 -9.36
CA HIS A 8 0.86 6.17 -7.98
C HIS A 8 -0.13 7.05 -7.23
N THR A 9 -0.49 6.65 -6.01
CA THR A 9 -1.42 7.46 -5.18
C THR A 9 -0.68 8.58 -4.47
N ASP A 10 0.52 8.26 -3.97
CA ASP A 10 1.31 9.12 -3.11
C ASP A 10 2.79 8.75 -3.21
N GLY A 11 3.66 9.73 -3.01
CA GLY A 11 5.09 9.50 -2.92
C GLY A 11 5.77 10.48 -1.98
N VAL A 12 7.02 10.16 -1.63
CA VAL A 12 7.90 11.00 -0.82
C VAL A 12 9.08 11.35 -1.69
N ILE A 13 9.38 12.65 -1.80
CA ILE A 13 10.56 13.14 -2.52
C ILE A 13 11.37 13.94 -1.51
N ALA A 14 12.63 13.58 -1.34
CA ALA A 14 13.59 14.42 -0.63
C ALA A 14 14.79 14.66 -1.55
N MET A 15 15.03 15.93 -1.83
CA MET A 15 16.16 16.40 -2.64
C MET A 15 17.14 17.13 -1.74
N LYS A 16 18.42 16.81 -1.86
CA LYS A 16 19.48 17.35 -1.01
C LYS A 16 20.73 17.63 -1.84
N SER A 17 21.14 18.89 -1.88
CA SER A 17 22.44 19.25 -2.43
C SER A 17 23.52 19.01 -1.39
N CYS A 18 24.58 18.35 -1.81
CA CYS A 18 25.64 17.85 -0.94
C CYS A 18 27.01 18.25 -1.49
N CYS A 19 27.97 18.48 -0.61
CA CYS A 19 29.33 18.87 -0.99
C CYS A 19 30.35 17.87 -0.41
N ILE A 20 31.17 17.28 -1.28
CA ILE A 20 32.36 16.49 -0.88
C ILE A 20 33.59 17.10 -1.54
N ASN A 21 34.64 17.40 -0.75
CA ASN A 21 35.94 17.85 -1.29
C ASN A 21 35.81 19.01 -2.29
N GLY A 22 34.88 19.96 -2.03
CA GLY A 22 34.61 21.10 -2.91
C GLY A 22 33.75 20.79 -4.15
N LYS A 23 33.38 19.52 -4.37
CA LYS A 23 32.47 19.09 -5.44
C LYS A 23 31.04 19.05 -4.91
N ILE A 24 30.15 19.81 -5.56
CA ILE A 24 28.72 19.84 -5.25
C ILE A 24 28.01 18.84 -6.15
N PHE A 25 27.14 18.02 -5.56
CA PHE A 25 26.29 17.09 -6.27
C PHE A 25 24.93 16.99 -5.59
N ASP A 26 23.93 16.56 -6.34
CA ASP A 26 22.57 16.42 -5.81
C ASP A 26 22.26 14.96 -5.51
N TRP A 27 21.76 14.72 -4.31
CA TRP A 27 21.28 13.42 -3.86
C TRP A 27 19.79 13.49 -3.58
N ASN A 28 19.04 12.61 -4.25
CA ASN A 28 17.60 12.56 -4.18
C ASN A 28 17.13 11.16 -3.80
N ILE A 29 16.06 11.09 -3.01
CA ILE A 29 15.32 9.86 -2.72
C ILE A 29 13.85 10.06 -3.06
N ILE A 30 13.31 9.12 -3.81
CA ILE A 30 11.93 9.11 -4.27
C ILE A 30 11.31 7.77 -3.87
N SER A 31 10.25 7.78 -3.07
CA SER A 31 9.44 6.58 -2.80
C SER A 31 8.06 6.75 -3.43
N ARG A 32 7.64 5.81 -4.27
CA ARG A 32 6.35 5.81 -4.98
C ARG A 32 5.50 4.63 -4.53
N ARG A 33 4.29 4.89 -4.04
CA ARG A 33 3.34 3.84 -3.63
C ARG A 33 2.40 3.48 -4.78
N SER A 34 2.24 2.19 -5.04
CA SER A 34 1.29 1.68 -6.03
C SER A 34 -0.16 1.90 -5.60
N CYS A 35 -1.02 2.26 -6.55
CA CYS A 35 -2.46 2.42 -6.32
C CYS A 35 -3.25 1.11 -6.44
N PHE A 36 -2.69 0.06 -7.05
CA PHE A 36 -3.44 -1.14 -7.42
C PHE A 36 -4.01 -1.89 -6.21
N ARG A 37 -3.27 -1.90 -5.10
CA ARG A 37 -3.69 -2.57 -3.85
C ARG A 37 -3.21 -1.80 -2.62
N ALA A 38 -3.54 -0.52 -2.56
CA ALA A 38 -3.26 0.30 -1.39
C ALA A 38 -4.27 0.01 -0.27
N GLY A 39 -3.80 0.03 0.97
CA GLY A 39 -4.72 -0.10 2.10
C GLY A 39 -4.04 -0.11 3.45
N VAL A 40 -4.86 -0.02 4.48
CA VAL A 40 -4.39 0.13 5.86
C VAL A 40 -3.85 -1.18 6.45
N ARG A 41 -3.06 -1.07 7.52
CA ARG A 41 -2.19 -2.15 8.04
C ARG A 41 -2.85 -3.51 8.21
N TYR A 42 -4.08 -3.60 8.67
CA TYR A 42 -4.75 -4.89 8.92
C TYR A 42 -5.84 -5.26 7.91
N TYR A 43 -6.25 -4.32 7.05
CA TYR A 43 -7.33 -4.56 6.10
C TYR A 43 -6.82 -5.15 4.78
N VAL A 44 -5.66 -4.70 4.31
CA VAL A 44 -5.14 -5.11 2.99
C VAL A 44 -3.77 -5.75 3.12
N ARG A 45 -3.72 -7.06 2.82
CA ARG A 45 -2.53 -7.92 2.85
C ARG A 45 -2.52 -8.87 1.65
N GLY A 46 -1.36 -9.46 1.39
CA GLY A 46 -1.19 -10.42 0.30
C GLY A 46 -1.30 -9.79 -1.08
N ILE A 47 -1.73 -10.59 -2.05
CA ILE A 47 -2.00 -10.19 -3.44
C ILE A 47 -3.50 -10.18 -3.75
N ASP A 48 -3.89 -9.52 -4.84
CA ASP A 48 -5.21 -9.66 -5.47
C ASP A 48 -5.21 -10.78 -6.53
N SER A 49 -6.30 -10.88 -7.32
CA SER A 49 -6.40 -11.83 -8.43
C SER A 49 -5.37 -11.56 -9.53
N GLU A 50 -5.05 -10.28 -9.77
CA GLU A 50 -4.13 -9.87 -10.84
C GLU A 50 -2.65 -9.99 -10.44
N GLY A 51 -2.36 -10.32 -9.18
CA GLY A 51 -0.99 -10.46 -8.66
C GLY A 51 -0.38 -9.16 -8.15
N HIS A 52 -1.16 -8.09 -7.96
CA HIS A 52 -0.68 -6.87 -7.32
C HIS A 52 -0.51 -7.09 -5.81
N ALA A 53 0.72 -6.94 -5.34
CA ALA A 53 1.00 -7.04 -3.91
C ALA A 53 0.49 -5.81 -3.16
N ALA A 54 -0.13 -6.04 -2.00
CA ALA A 54 -0.61 -4.97 -1.15
C ALA A 54 0.52 -4.04 -0.70
N ASN A 55 0.23 -2.72 -0.71
CA ASN A 55 1.16 -1.67 -0.27
C ASN A 55 2.55 -1.78 -0.92
N PHE A 56 2.57 -2.08 -2.22
CA PHE A 56 3.80 -2.07 -3.00
C PHE A 56 4.37 -0.65 -3.08
N VAL A 57 5.66 -0.52 -2.80
CA VAL A 57 6.39 0.75 -2.87
C VAL A 57 7.70 0.51 -3.60
N GLU A 58 7.95 1.36 -4.58
CA GLU A 58 9.24 1.49 -5.25
C GLU A 58 10.00 2.65 -4.61
N THR A 59 11.24 2.42 -4.21
CA THR A 59 12.13 3.45 -3.69
C THR A 59 13.32 3.57 -4.61
N GLU A 60 13.47 4.75 -5.21
CA GLU A 60 14.53 5.13 -6.13
C GLU A 60 15.44 6.15 -5.47
N GLN A 61 16.74 5.96 -5.65
CA GLN A 61 17.76 6.86 -5.18
C GLN A 61 18.55 7.39 -6.36
N ILE A 62 18.65 8.71 -6.48
CA ILE A 62 19.27 9.38 -7.62
C ILE A 62 20.45 10.21 -7.13
N VAL A 63 21.57 10.10 -7.83
CA VAL A 63 22.76 10.93 -7.65
C VAL A 63 23.02 11.66 -8.96
N GLN A 64 23.17 12.98 -8.89
CA GLN A 64 23.47 13.80 -10.07
C GLN A 64 24.73 14.63 -9.83
N TYR A 65 25.68 14.55 -10.75
CA TYR A 65 26.93 15.29 -10.70
C TYR A 65 27.39 15.67 -12.11
N ASN A 66 27.68 16.96 -12.36
CA ASN A 66 28.17 17.48 -13.64
C ASN A 66 27.39 17.00 -14.88
N GLY A 67 26.06 16.92 -14.79
CA GLY A 67 25.18 16.46 -15.88
C GLY A 67 24.98 14.95 -15.93
N ALA A 68 25.93 14.16 -15.43
CA ALA A 68 25.79 12.71 -15.28
C ALA A 68 24.81 12.37 -14.14
N LYS A 69 24.09 11.25 -14.31
CA LYS A 69 23.01 10.82 -13.42
C LYS A 69 23.13 9.33 -13.16
N ALA A 70 23.11 8.95 -11.89
CA ALA A 70 23.00 7.57 -11.45
C ALA A 70 21.66 7.34 -10.74
N SER A 71 21.03 6.19 -10.93
CA SER A 71 19.80 5.80 -10.23
C SER A 71 19.86 4.35 -9.75
N PHE A 72 19.40 4.11 -8.52
CA PHE A 72 19.27 2.80 -7.92
C PHE A 72 17.86 2.58 -7.39
N VAL A 73 17.21 1.52 -7.87
CA VAL A 73 15.82 1.19 -7.55
C VAL A 73 15.75 -0.04 -6.65
N GLN A 74 14.91 0.04 -5.63
CA GLN A 74 14.56 -1.07 -4.74
C GLN A 74 13.05 -1.16 -4.57
N THR A 75 12.53 -2.35 -4.32
CA THR A 75 11.09 -2.56 -4.14
C THR A 75 10.79 -3.11 -2.75
N ARG A 76 9.58 -2.87 -2.28
CA ARG A 76 9.03 -3.51 -1.09
C ARG A 76 7.53 -3.69 -1.23
N GLY A 77 6.98 -4.64 -0.48
CA GLY A 77 5.54 -4.84 -0.46
C GLY A 77 5.13 -5.99 0.45
N SER A 78 3.83 -6.27 0.48
CA SER A 78 3.31 -7.45 1.17
C SER A 78 3.87 -8.74 0.59
N ILE A 79 3.84 -9.80 1.39
CA ILE A 79 4.28 -11.13 0.95
C ILE A 79 3.29 -11.62 -0.13
N PRO A 80 3.75 -12.00 -1.34
CA PRO A 80 2.90 -12.03 -2.53
C PRO A 80 2.07 -13.33 -2.67
N PHE A 81 1.24 -13.64 -1.68
CA PHE A 81 0.26 -14.73 -1.74
C PHE A 81 -1.02 -14.36 -0.99
N TYR A 82 -2.08 -15.16 -1.11
CA TYR A 82 -3.36 -14.90 -0.47
C TYR A 82 -3.32 -15.15 1.05
N TRP A 83 -3.18 -14.07 1.83
CA TRP A 83 -3.27 -14.10 3.30
C TRP A 83 -3.91 -12.82 3.83
N SER A 84 -4.52 -12.92 5.01
CA SER A 84 -5.20 -11.81 5.68
C SER A 84 -4.80 -11.73 7.15
N GLN A 85 -5.03 -10.57 7.75
CA GLN A 85 -4.76 -10.33 9.16
C GLN A 85 -5.77 -9.32 9.71
N ARG A 86 -7.04 -9.73 9.79
CA ARG A 86 -8.13 -8.84 10.23
C ARG A 86 -7.96 -8.44 11.71
N PRO A 87 -8.31 -7.19 12.07
CA PRO A 87 -8.27 -6.73 13.45
C PRO A 87 -9.27 -7.52 14.30
N ASN A 88 -8.90 -7.88 15.54
CA ASN A 88 -9.76 -8.66 16.44
C ASN A 88 -9.61 -8.25 17.92
N LEU A 89 -9.44 -6.95 18.18
CA LEU A 89 -9.13 -6.33 19.49
C LEU A 89 -7.84 -6.83 20.18
N LYS A 90 -7.25 -7.94 19.73
CA LYS A 90 -5.93 -8.37 20.22
C LYS A 90 -4.87 -7.38 19.75
N TYR A 91 -3.89 -7.14 20.60
CA TYR A 91 -2.76 -6.26 20.29
C TYR A 91 -2.03 -6.65 18.98
N LYS A 92 -1.88 -7.96 18.73
CA LYS A 92 -1.34 -8.50 17.47
C LYS A 92 -2.25 -9.62 16.95
N PRO A 93 -3.14 -9.35 15.99
CA PRO A 93 -3.96 -10.39 15.35
C PRO A 93 -3.05 -11.42 14.65
N LYS A 94 -3.45 -12.70 14.67
CA LYS A 94 -2.69 -13.77 14.00
C LYS A 94 -2.95 -13.72 12.49
N PRO A 95 -1.91 -13.90 11.64
CA PRO A 95 -2.11 -13.98 10.20
C PRO A 95 -2.82 -15.29 9.84
N GLN A 96 -3.65 -15.23 8.80
CA GLN A 96 -4.36 -16.38 8.26
C GLN A 96 -4.05 -16.52 6.78
N ILE A 97 -3.53 -17.66 6.38
CA ILE A 97 -3.29 -18.01 4.97
C ILE A 97 -4.57 -18.61 4.43
N SER A 98 -5.03 -18.13 3.27
CA SER A 98 -6.23 -18.70 2.62
C SER A 98 -5.96 -20.15 2.23
N LYS A 99 -6.82 -21.10 2.60
CA LYS A 99 -6.61 -22.52 2.25
C LYS A 99 -7.35 -22.93 0.97
N SER A 100 -8.35 -22.16 0.57
CA SER A 100 -9.25 -22.47 -0.55
C SER A 100 -8.77 -21.94 -1.89
N ILE A 101 -7.80 -21.02 -1.90
CA ILE A 101 -7.36 -20.32 -3.11
C ILE A 101 -6.01 -20.87 -3.56
N ASN A 102 -5.84 -21.06 -4.87
CA ASN A 102 -4.53 -21.40 -5.44
C ASN A 102 -3.59 -20.19 -5.34
N HIS A 103 -2.56 -20.29 -4.49
CA HIS A 103 -1.57 -19.23 -4.33
C HIS A 103 -0.57 -19.13 -5.48
N LEU A 104 -0.27 -20.23 -6.16
CA LEU A 104 0.84 -20.28 -7.12
C LEU A 104 0.59 -19.40 -8.33
N ASP A 105 -0.64 -19.39 -8.81
CA ASP A 105 -1.06 -18.63 -9.99
C ASP A 105 -0.88 -17.12 -9.78
N GLY A 106 -1.45 -16.56 -8.71
CA GLY A 106 -1.24 -15.15 -8.36
C GLY A 106 0.22 -14.82 -7.98
N PHE A 107 0.93 -15.76 -7.35
CA PHE A 107 2.35 -15.62 -7.01
C PHE A 107 3.23 -15.54 -8.27
N GLN A 108 2.96 -16.38 -9.25
CA GLN A 108 3.66 -16.40 -10.53
C GLN A 108 3.39 -15.12 -11.30
N ARG A 109 2.11 -14.72 -11.48
CA ARG A 109 1.76 -13.43 -12.12
C ARG A 109 2.48 -12.25 -11.47
N HIS A 110 2.53 -12.23 -10.13
CA HIS A 110 3.25 -11.21 -9.40
C HIS A 110 4.71 -11.15 -9.85
N PHE A 111 5.46 -12.24 -9.77
CA PHE A 111 6.89 -12.22 -10.09
C PHE A 111 7.18 -12.09 -11.58
N ASP A 112 6.32 -12.60 -12.47
CA ASP A 112 6.46 -12.37 -13.90
C ASP A 112 6.38 -10.87 -14.22
N SER A 113 5.41 -10.15 -13.61
CA SER A 113 5.31 -8.69 -13.74
C SER A 113 6.55 -7.96 -13.20
N GLN A 114 7.11 -8.44 -12.08
CA GLN A 114 8.31 -7.86 -11.48
C GLN A 114 9.55 -8.10 -12.34
N ILE A 115 9.68 -9.30 -12.92
CA ILE A 115 10.82 -9.65 -13.79
C ILE A 115 10.79 -8.84 -15.07
N ILE A 116 9.61 -8.65 -15.67
CA ILE A 116 9.44 -7.82 -16.87
C ILE A 116 9.82 -6.36 -16.57
N THR A 117 9.45 -5.84 -15.40
CA THR A 117 9.65 -4.42 -15.07
C THR A 117 11.06 -4.12 -14.55
N TYR A 118 11.63 -5.02 -13.76
CA TYR A 118 12.82 -4.76 -12.95
C TYR A 118 13.95 -5.79 -13.13
N GLY A 119 13.78 -6.78 -14.00
CA GLY A 119 14.76 -7.85 -14.20
C GLY A 119 14.83 -8.82 -13.02
N LYS A 120 16.03 -9.35 -12.75
CA LYS A 120 16.28 -10.37 -11.71
C LYS A 120 15.77 -9.91 -10.34
N GLN A 121 15.18 -10.82 -9.57
CA GLN A 121 14.55 -10.50 -8.29
C GLN A 121 15.27 -11.19 -7.14
N VAL A 122 15.80 -10.41 -6.18
CA VAL A 122 16.27 -10.95 -4.90
C VAL A 122 15.29 -10.58 -3.81
N ILE A 123 14.63 -11.59 -3.28
CA ILE A 123 13.66 -11.46 -2.20
C ILE A 123 14.39 -11.51 -0.86
N LEU A 124 14.35 -10.40 -0.12
CA LEU A 124 14.87 -10.28 1.24
C LEU A 124 13.72 -10.41 2.23
N ASN A 125 13.51 -11.61 2.77
CA ASN A 125 12.45 -11.87 3.72
C ASN A 125 12.91 -11.67 5.16
N LEU A 126 12.41 -10.61 5.80
CA LEU A 126 12.78 -10.18 7.17
C LEU A 126 11.80 -10.66 8.25
N VAL A 127 10.94 -11.62 7.90
CA VAL A 127 9.90 -12.19 8.76
C VAL A 127 10.51 -13.00 9.90
N ASN A 128 9.87 -12.97 11.07
CA ASN A 128 10.36 -13.71 12.23
C ASN A 128 10.20 -15.22 12.00
N GLN A 129 11.26 -15.99 12.23
CA GLN A 129 11.23 -17.45 12.09
C GLN A 129 10.59 -18.15 13.31
N LYS A 130 10.08 -17.37 14.27
CA LYS A 130 9.39 -17.83 15.48
C LYS A 130 8.02 -17.17 15.63
N GLY A 131 7.14 -17.84 16.36
CA GLY A 131 5.82 -17.32 16.71
C GLY A 131 4.85 -17.32 15.52
N SER A 132 3.96 -16.31 15.49
CA SER A 132 2.85 -16.24 14.53
C SER A 132 3.26 -15.94 13.09
N GLU A 133 4.50 -15.48 12.84
CA GLU A 133 4.97 -15.16 11.48
C GLU A 133 5.62 -16.35 10.77
N LYS A 134 6.05 -17.38 11.53
CA LYS A 134 6.73 -18.58 11.00
C LYS A 134 5.94 -19.28 9.88
N PRO A 135 4.62 -19.49 9.97
CA PRO A 135 3.87 -20.13 8.89
C PRO A 135 3.90 -19.35 7.57
N LEU A 136 3.97 -18.01 7.63
CA LEU A 136 4.07 -17.17 6.44
C LEU A 136 5.44 -17.31 5.77
N GLU A 137 6.51 -17.34 6.57
CA GLU A 137 7.88 -17.54 6.09
C GLU A 137 8.01 -18.89 5.37
N GLN A 138 7.55 -19.97 6.02
CA GLN A 138 7.60 -21.31 5.46
C GLN A 138 6.77 -21.44 4.17
N ALA A 139 5.59 -20.82 4.14
CA ALA A 139 4.76 -20.78 2.93
C ALA A 139 5.46 -20.04 1.80
N PHE A 140 6.10 -18.90 2.09
CA PHE A 140 6.82 -18.11 1.09
C PHE A 140 8.01 -18.89 0.50
N ALA A 141 8.87 -19.45 1.36
CA ALA A 141 9.99 -20.28 0.95
C ALA A 141 9.54 -21.46 0.08
N LYS A 142 8.45 -22.13 0.47
CA LYS A 142 7.88 -23.24 -0.29
C LYS A 142 7.37 -22.82 -1.67
N MET A 143 6.77 -21.63 -1.80
CA MET A 143 6.30 -21.14 -3.10
C MET A 143 7.43 -20.75 -4.03
N VAL A 144 8.48 -20.08 -3.53
CA VAL A 144 9.66 -19.77 -4.35
C VAL A 144 10.30 -21.06 -4.86
N ASN A 145 10.50 -22.05 -3.97
CA ASN A 145 11.08 -23.34 -4.35
C ASN A 145 10.21 -24.12 -5.35
N ARG A 146 8.88 -24.00 -5.26
CA ARG A 146 7.94 -24.62 -6.21
C ARG A 146 7.93 -23.94 -7.57
N LEU A 147 8.03 -22.62 -7.60
CA LEU A 147 8.10 -21.88 -8.86
C LEU A 147 9.39 -22.20 -9.60
N GLY A 148 10.50 -22.41 -8.88
CA GLY A 148 11.76 -22.90 -9.45
C GLY A 148 12.38 -21.98 -10.51
N ASN A 149 12.00 -20.70 -10.53
CA ASN A 149 12.46 -19.74 -11.52
C ASN A 149 13.87 -19.23 -11.16
N GLY A 150 14.84 -19.47 -12.05
CA GLY A 150 16.24 -19.06 -11.86
C GLY A 150 16.46 -17.54 -11.76
N MET A 151 15.49 -16.73 -12.19
CA MET A 151 15.53 -15.26 -12.07
C MET A 151 15.16 -14.76 -10.67
N ILE A 152 14.72 -15.65 -9.77
CA ILE A 152 14.27 -15.31 -8.42
C ILE A 152 15.16 -15.99 -7.39
N LYS A 153 15.79 -15.17 -6.54
CA LYS A 153 16.54 -15.66 -5.38
C LYS A 153 15.81 -15.32 -4.09
N TYR A 154 15.64 -16.32 -3.22
CA TYR A 154 15.06 -16.11 -1.89
C TYR A 154 16.13 -16.13 -0.79
N VAL A 155 16.11 -15.11 0.05
CA VAL A 155 17.01 -14.93 1.18
C VAL A 155 16.18 -14.67 2.43
N ALA A 156 16.16 -15.61 3.36
CA ALA A 156 15.50 -15.46 4.65
C ALA A 156 16.48 -14.93 5.71
N PHE A 157 16.11 -13.86 6.39
CA PHE A 157 16.92 -13.25 7.45
C PHE A 157 16.05 -12.91 8.66
N ASP A 158 16.22 -13.62 9.77
CA ASP A 158 15.47 -13.33 11.01
C ASP A 158 16.02 -12.06 11.69
N PHE A 159 15.42 -10.93 11.31
CA PHE A 159 15.81 -9.62 11.84
C PHE A 159 15.69 -9.53 13.36
N HIS A 160 14.69 -10.16 13.98
CA HIS A 160 14.52 -10.08 15.44
C HIS A 160 15.56 -10.89 16.18
N LYS A 161 15.91 -12.07 15.67
CA LYS A 161 16.98 -12.91 16.23
C LYS A 161 18.32 -12.19 16.12
N GLU A 162 18.66 -11.71 14.93
CA GLU A 162 19.98 -11.16 14.64
C GLU A 162 20.18 -9.76 15.23
N CYS A 163 19.18 -8.88 15.17
CA CYS A 163 19.27 -7.53 15.74
C CYS A 163 18.82 -7.45 17.22
N SER A 164 18.51 -8.59 17.85
CA SER A 164 18.25 -8.63 19.29
C SER A 164 19.43 -8.08 20.08
N ARG A 165 19.13 -7.37 21.18
CA ARG A 165 20.14 -6.76 22.07
C ARG A 165 21.05 -5.73 21.38
N MET A 166 20.51 -4.97 20.42
CA MET A 166 21.22 -3.88 19.73
C MET A 166 22.45 -4.33 18.93
N ARG A 167 22.50 -5.59 18.48
CA ARG A 167 23.61 -6.15 17.68
C ARG A 167 23.48 -5.81 16.20
N TRP A 168 23.47 -4.53 15.89
CA TRP A 168 23.23 -4.00 14.54
C TRP A 168 24.35 -4.30 13.55
N HIS A 169 25.57 -4.57 14.02
CA HIS A 169 26.67 -5.07 13.17
C HIS A 169 26.28 -6.33 12.39
N ARG A 170 25.33 -7.13 12.90
CA ARG A 170 24.84 -8.32 12.20
C ARG A 170 24.02 -8.03 10.95
N LEU A 171 23.58 -6.79 10.75
CA LEU A 171 23.00 -6.38 9.47
C LEU A 171 24.04 -6.43 8.34
N GLN A 172 25.33 -6.26 8.66
CA GLN A 172 26.40 -6.38 7.69
C GLN A 172 26.46 -7.80 7.12
N ILE A 173 26.13 -8.84 7.91
CA ILE A 173 26.05 -10.23 7.43
C ILE A 173 25.07 -10.37 6.26
N LEU A 174 23.91 -9.71 6.35
CA LEU A 174 22.93 -9.71 5.26
C LEU A 174 23.46 -8.98 4.04
N VAL A 175 24.08 -7.81 4.24
CA VAL A 175 24.67 -7.01 3.16
C VAL A 175 25.79 -7.78 2.46
N ASP A 176 26.65 -8.46 3.21
CA ASP A 176 27.76 -9.26 2.69
C ASP A 176 27.24 -10.47 1.90
N MET A 177 26.19 -11.14 2.41
CA MET A 177 25.56 -12.27 1.72
C MET A 177 24.94 -11.88 0.37
N VAL A 178 24.53 -10.62 0.19
CA VAL A 178 23.93 -10.13 -1.05
C VAL A 178 24.86 -9.24 -1.87
N ALA A 179 26.09 -9.03 -1.42
CA ALA A 179 27.03 -8.10 -2.02
C ALA A 179 27.39 -8.47 -3.46
N GLU A 180 27.59 -9.76 -3.74
CA GLU A 180 27.88 -10.25 -5.10
C GLU A 180 26.70 -10.01 -6.04
N MET A 181 25.48 -10.35 -5.62
CA MET A 181 24.25 -10.10 -6.38
C MET A 181 24.02 -8.60 -6.60
N GLN A 182 24.36 -7.78 -5.61
CA GLN A 182 24.22 -6.34 -5.68
C GLN A 182 25.19 -5.74 -6.72
N ASN A 183 26.45 -6.20 -6.73
CA ASN A 183 27.41 -5.81 -7.75
C ASN A 183 27.00 -6.31 -9.15
N GLU A 184 26.40 -7.51 -9.26
CA GLU A 184 25.88 -8.05 -10.52
C GLU A 184 24.70 -7.22 -11.07
N PHE A 185 23.79 -6.78 -10.21
CA PHE A 185 22.62 -6.00 -10.62
C PHE A 185 23.00 -4.58 -11.03
N GLY A 186 24.06 -4.05 -10.43
CA GLY A 186 24.52 -2.69 -10.66
C GLY A 186 23.44 -1.65 -10.40
N TYR A 187 23.58 -0.53 -11.09
CA TYR A 187 22.70 0.61 -11.01
C TYR A 187 22.63 1.29 -12.39
N PHE A 188 21.63 2.13 -12.61
CA PHE A 188 21.51 2.89 -13.85
C PHE A 188 22.50 4.05 -13.85
N LEU A 189 23.31 4.21 -14.91
CA LEU A 189 24.24 5.32 -15.06
C LEU A 189 24.13 5.92 -16.47
N VAL A 190 23.92 7.24 -16.51
CA VAL A 190 23.94 8.05 -17.73
C VAL A 190 24.99 9.14 -17.60
N ASP A 191 25.77 9.32 -18.65
CA ASP A 191 26.79 10.37 -18.72
C ASP A 191 26.16 11.75 -19.03
N SER A 192 26.96 12.82 -18.97
CA SER A 192 26.52 14.18 -19.32
C SER A 192 25.89 14.28 -20.71
N ASP A 193 26.36 13.43 -21.62
CA ASP A 193 25.97 13.45 -23.04
C ASP A 193 24.68 12.64 -23.29
N GLY A 194 24.10 12.04 -22.24
CA GLY A 194 22.89 11.23 -22.33
C GLY A 194 23.13 9.76 -22.68
N THR A 195 24.37 9.36 -22.96
CA THR A 195 24.74 7.97 -23.24
C THR A 195 24.56 7.11 -21.98
N VAL A 196 23.81 6.01 -22.11
CA VAL A 196 23.63 5.02 -21.05
C VAL A 196 24.89 4.17 -20.95
N GLN A 197 25.56 4.23 -19.80
CA GLN A 197 26.77 3.45 -19.50
C GLN A 197 26.40 2.13 -18.82
N LEU A 198 25.47 2.18 -17.85
CA LEU A 198 25.03 1.04 -17.06
C LEU A 198 23.51 1.03 -16.96
N GLN A 199 22.94 -0.17 -16.96
CA GLN A 199 21.53 -0.41 -16.69
C GLN A 199 21.41 -1.35 -15.49
N GLN A 200 20.42 -1.09 -14.64
CA GLN A 200 20.14 -1.96 -13.51
C GLN A 200 19.35 -3.19 -13.98
N ASP A 201 19.95 -4.38 -13.86
CA ASP A 201 19.40 -5.64 -14.40
C ASP A 201 18.69 -6.51 -13.34
N GLY A 202 18.60 -6.01 -12.11
CA GLY A 202 17.86 -6.67 -11.04
C GLY A 202 17.53 -5.75 -9.87
N THR A 203 16.61 -6.19 -9.02
CA THR A 203 16.18 -5.43 -7.84
C THR A 203 16.09 -6.28 -6.59
N PHE A 204 16.31 -5.62 -5.45
CA PHE A 204 16.06 -6.18 -4.14
C PHE A 204 14.64 -5.87 -3.70
N ARG A 205 13.82 -6.93 -3.54
CA ARG A 205 12.49 -6.85 -2.98
C ARG A 205 12.55 -7.17 -1.50
N SER A 206 12.34 -6.17 -0.65
CA SER A 206 12.30 -6.38 0.81
C SER A 206 10.87 -6.69 1.28
N ASN A 207 10.73 -7.76 2.07
CA ASN A 207 9.45 -8.18 2.65
C ASN A 207 9.53 -8.23 4.17
N CYS A 208 8.42 -7.86 4.80
CA CYS A 208 8.26 -7.84 6.23
C CYS A 208 6.78 -8.01 6.56
N MET A 209 6.46 -8.83 7.57
CA MET A 209 5.07 -9.03 7.98
C MET A 209 4.46 -7.76 8.56
N ASP A 210 5.22 -7.01 9.34
CA ASP A 210 4.77 -5.80 10.01
C ASP A 210 6.01 -4.95 10.24
N CYS A 211 5.94 -3.69 9.83
CA CYS A 211 6.94 -2.63 9.91
C CYS A 211 7.80 -2.42 8.67
N LEU A 212 7.37 -1.37 7.96
CA LEU A 212 8.18 -0.42 7.23
C LEU A 212 9.57 -0.15 7.84
N ASP A 213 9.67 -0.17 9.17
CA ASP A 213 10.90 0.16 9.91
C ASP A 213 12.04 -0.85 9.61
N ARG A 214 11.76 -2.17 9.57
CA ARG A 214 12.77 -3.20 9.23
C ARG A 214 13.23 -3.09 7.79
N THR A 215 12.28 -2.95 6.86
CA THR A 215 12.55 -2.84 5.43
C THR A 215 13.32 -1.56 5.11
N ASN A 216 12.97 -0.44 5.72
CA ASN A 216 13.65 0.84 5.51
C ASN A 216 15.11 0.80 5.94
N VAL A 217 15.42 0.10 7.05
CA VAL A 217 16.80 -0.08 7.52
C VAL A 217 17.62 -0.91 6.52
N ILE A 218 17.08 -2.01 5.99
CA ILE A 218 17.79 -2.80 4.98
C ILE A 218 17.94 -2.04 3.67
N GLN A 219 16.87 -1.37 3.22
CA GLN A 219 16.89 -0.58 1.99
C GLN A 219 17.91 0.55 2.07
N SER A 220 18.03 1.23 3.23
CA SER A 220 19.01 2.29 3.42
C SER A 220 20.46 1.77 3.45
N LEU A 221 20.70 0.55 3.94
CA LEU A 221 22.03 -0.06 3.92
C LEU A 221 22.47 -0.43 2.50
N LEU A 222 21.57 -1.02 1.70
CA LEU A 222 21.85 -1.35 0.29
C LEU A 222 22.07 -0.07 -0.53
N ALA A 223 21.18 0.91 -0.37
CA ALA A 223 21.28 2.25 -0.97
C ALA A 223 22.58 2.97 -0.63
N ARG A 224 23.05 2.86 0.62
CA ARG A 224 24.31 3.46 1.06
C ARG A 224 25.50 2.83 0.34
N ARG A 225 25.49 1.52 0.13
CA ARG A 225 26.55 0.83 -0.61
C ARG A 225 26.58 1.30 -2.06
N GLU A 226 25.43 1.38 -2.72
CA GLU A 226 25.34 1.86 -4.11
C GLU A 226 25.79 3.30 -4.27
N VAL A 227 25.39 4.22 -3.40
CA VAL A 227 25.85 5.62 -3.50
C VAL A 227 27.36 5.73 -3.46
N ASN A 228 28.03 4.92 -2.63
CA ASN A 228 29.48 4.93 -2.58
C ASN A 228 30.08 4.45 -3.92
N SER A 229 29.52 3.41 -4.53
CA SER A 229 29.91 2.93 -5.85
C SER A 229 29.67 3.99 -6.93
N CYS A 230 28.46 4.56 -7.00
CA CYS A 230 28.09 5.60 -7.97
C CYS A 230 29.00 6.82 -7.87
N LEU A 231 29.35 7.26 -6.66
CA LEU A 231 30.21 8.43 -6.48
C LEU A 231 31.64 8.18 -6.97
N VAL A 232 32.16 6.97 -6.76
CA VAL A 232 33.46 6.56 -7.31
C VAL A 232 33.44 6.64 -8.83
N ASP A 233 32.41 6.08 -9.47
CA ASP A 233 32.29 6.07 -10.94
C ASP A 233 32.04 7.47 -11.52
N LEU A 234 31.29 8.33 -10.80
CA LEU A 234 31.12 9.75 -11.11
C LEU A 234 32.37 10.60 -10.81
N ARG A 235 33.49 9.99 -10.42
CA ARG A 235 34.76 10.65 -10.04
C ARG A 235 34.58 11.70 -8.94
N CYS A 236 33.54 11.57 -8.13
CA CYS A 236 33.33 12.31 -6.90
C CYS A 236 33.90 11.45 -5.77
N HIS A 237 35.18 11.67 -5.40
CA HIS A 237 35.88 10.81 -4.45
C HIS A 237 35.08 10.56 -3.16
N SER A 238 35.24 9.34 -2.63
CA SER A 238 34.35 8.68 -1.67
C SER A 238 33.75 9.62 -0.63
N TRP A 239 32.43 9.52 -0.45
CA TRP A 239 31.67 10.20 0.58
C TRP A 239 32.24 9.89 1.97
N PRO A 240 32.99 10.81 2.61
CA PRO A 240 33.23 10.71 4.03
C PRO A 240 31.93 11.19 4.67
N PHE A 241 30.99 10.25 4.80
CA PHE A 241 29.78 10.34 5.61
C PHE A 241 29.30 11.79 5.84
N CYS A 242 28.50 12.39 4.93
CA CYS A 242 27.67 13.53 5.33
C CYS A 242 26.71 12.98 6.41
N SER A 243 27.18 13.09 7.65
CA SER A 243 26.90 12.10 8.70
C SER A 243 25.48 12.11 9.20
N ALA A 244 24.79 13.23 8.96
CA ALA A 244 23.44 13.46 9.40
C ALA A 244 22.43 13.47 8.24
N LEU A 245 22.83 13.82 7.02
CA LEU A 245 21.89 14.13 5.95
C LEU A 245 21.25 12.88 5.34
N PHE A 246 22.06 11.88 4.97
CA PHE A 246 21.55 10.61 4.45
C PHE A 246 20.66 9.89 5.47
N PRO A 247 21.11 9.70 6.74
CA PRO A 247 20.29 9.02 7.73
C PRO A 247 19.01 9.82 8.08
N ALA A 248 19.06 11.16 8.08
CA ALA A 248 17.87 11.99 8.29
C ALA A 248 16.85 11.85 7.16
N ALA A 249 17.27 11.91 5.89
CA ALA A 249 16.36 11.77 4.76
C ALA A 249 15.72 10.37 4.69
N TRP A 250 16.46 9.31 5.02
CA TRP A 250 15.89 7.96 5.13
C TRP A 250 14.93 7.81 6.31
N ALA A 251 15.13 8.55 7.40
CA ALA A 251 14.19 8.60 8.51
C ALA A 251 12.91 9.35 8.14
N ASP A 252 13.02 10.44 7.38
CA ASP A 252 11.86 11.21 6.90
C ASP A 252 11.06 10.40 5.86
N ASN A 253 11.75 9.68 4.96
CA ASN A 253 11.14 8.73 4.04
C ASN A 253 10.35 7.63 4.78
N ALA A 254 10.94 7.05 5.83
CA ALA A 254 10.25 6.09 6.68
C ALA A 254 9.03 6.71 7.35
N ASN A 255 9.16 7.91 7.91
CA ASN A 255 8.06 8.58 8.58
C ASN A 255 6.87 8.83 7.65
N ALA A 256 7.13 9.33 6.45
CA ALA A 256 6.08 9.62 5.49
C ALA A 256 5.39 8.33 4.99
N CYS A 257 6.14 7.27 4.69
CA CYS A 257 5.56 5.99 4.32
C CYS A 257 4.79 5.32 5.48
N ALA A 258 5.21 5.53 6.73
CA ALA A 258 4.53 4.98 7.92
C ALA A 258 3.20 5.69 8.18
N LYS A 259 3.15 7.02 8.01
CA LYS A 259 1.91 7.79 8.15
C LYS A 259 0.86 7.31 7.17
N GLN A 260 1.25 7.04 5.93
CA GLN A 260 0.33 6.51 4.91
C GLN A 260 -0.18 5.12 5.27
N TYR A 261 0.70 4.23 5.73
CA TYR A 261 0.36 2.84 6.01
C TYR A 261 -0.39 2.63 7.33
N ALA A 262 0.14 3.17 8.44
CA ALA A 262 -0.33 2.93 9.81
C ALA A 262 -0.96 4.16 10.48
N GLY A 263 -1.06 5.30 9.78
CA GLY A 263 -1.64 6.53 10.32
C GLY A 263 -0.77 7.24 11.36
N THR A 264 0.45 6.75 11.64
CA THR A 264 1.39 7.36 12.59
C THR A 264 2.82 7.35 12.04
N GLY A 265 3.73 8.11 12.67
CA GLY A 265 5.15 8.11 12.29
C GLY A 265 5.79 6.73 12.41
N ALA A 266 6.93 6.53 11.74
CA ALA A 266 7.69 5.28 11.80
C ALA A 266 8.20 5.04 13.23
N LEU A 267 8.33 3.77 13.63
CA LEU A 267 8.99 3.45 14.90
C LEU A 267 10.49 3.38 14.65
N LYS A 268 11.30 3.57 15.70
CA LYS A 268 12.78 3.49 15.60
C LYS A 268 13.38 4.50 14.60
N THR A 269 12.74 5.64 14.42
CA THR A 269 13.26 6.73 13.57
C THR A 269 14.52 7.35 14.18
N ASP A 270 14.62 7.34 15.51
CA ASP A 270 15.82 7.73 16.25
C ASP A 270 17.03 6.88 15.84
N PHE A 271 16.85 5.57 15.70
CA PHE A 271 17.90 4.67 15.23
C PHE A 271 18.35 5.00 13.80
N THR A 272 17.41 5.29 12.91
CA THR A 272 17.76 5.66 11.52
C THR A 272 18.51 6.98 11.49
N ARG A 273 18.19 7.95 12.37
CA ARG A 273 18.87 9.26 12.41
C ARG A 273 20.25 9.24 13.06
N THR A 274 20.42 8.52 14.18
CA THR A 274 21.62 8.66 15.03
C THR A 274 22.39 7.36 15.22
N GLY A 275 21.88 6.22 14.72
CA GLY A 275 22.48 4.90 14.90
C GLY A 275 22.41 4.36 16.34
N ARG A 276 21.82 5.10 17.29
CA ARG A 276 21.64 4.70 18.70
C ARG A 276 20.19 4.93 19.13
N ARG A 277 19.68 4.06 20.01
CA ARG A 277 18.36 4.24 20.63
C ARG A 277 18.43 5.25 21.76
N THR A 278 17.56 6.25 21.75
CA THR A 278 17.45 7.25 22.81
C THR A 278 16.27 6.93 23.74
N GLN A 279 16.32 7.34 25.01
CA GLN A 279 15.21 7.13 25.95
C GLN A 279 13.94 7.90 25.53
N TRP A 280 14.11 9.09 24.96
CA TRP A 280 13.02 9.83 24.33
C TRP A 280 12.43 9.10 23.11
N GLY A 281 13.26 8.48 22.28
CA GLY A 281 12.81 7.64 21.16
C GLY A 281 11.99 6.43 21.62
N LEU A 282 12.37 5.81 22.74
CA LEU A 282 11.61 4.71 23.36
C LEU A 282 10.20 5.14 23.80
N LEU A 283 10.07 6.30 24.44
CA LEU A 283 8.77 6.83 24.87
C LEU A 283 7.90 7.19 23.68
N MET A 284 8.47 7.84 22.67
CA MET A 284 7.75 8.20 21.44
C MET A 284 7.28 6.97 20.66
N ASP A 285 8.11 5.90 20.63
CA ASP A 285 7.73 4.62 20.06
C ASP A 285 6.56 3.98 20.82
N GLY A 286 6.53 4.11 22.15
CA GLY A 286 5.43 3.66 23.00
C GLY A 286 4.13 4.42 22.69
N TRP A 287 4.19 5.74 22.61
CA TRP A 287 3.06 6.60 22.26
C TRP A 287 2.51 6.29 20.86
N ASN A 288 3.39 6.21 19.86
CA ASN A 288 3.02 5.85 18.49
C ASN A 288 2.41 4.44 18.42
N SER A 289 2.87 3.50 19.25
CA SER A 289 2.30 2.16 19.32
C SER A 289 0.87 2.15 19.90
N MET A 290 0.59 2.98 20.91
CA MET A 290 -0.76 3.15 21.46
C MET A 290 -1.71 3.80 20.45
N ILE A 291 -1.28 4.88 19.79
CA ILE A 291 -2.08 5.51 18.73
C ILE A 291 -2.35 4.53 17.59
N ARG A 292 -1.34 3.74 17.18
CA ARG A 292 -1.54 2.69 16.17
C ARG A 292 -2.60 1.68 16.61
N TYR A 293 -2.56 1.23 17.87
CA TYR A 293 -3.56 0.30 18.39
C TYR A 293 -4.98 0.89 18.32
N TYR A 294 -5.14 2.15 18.71
CA TYR A 294 -6.43 2.84 18.61
C TYR A 294 -6.90 2.98 17.16
N LYS A 295 -6.05 3.54 16.28
CA LYS A 295 -6.39 3.75 14.87
C LYS A 295 -6.72 2.45 14.16
N ASN A 296 -5.92 1.40 14.36
CA ASN A 296 -6.11 0.10 13.73
C ASN A 296 -7.46 -0.55 14.06
N ASN A 297 -8.01 -0.31 15.26
CA ASN A 297 -9.28 -0.89 15.69
C ASN A 297 -10.47 0.01 15.39
N PHE A 298 -10.32 1.34 15.48
CA PHE A 298 -11.46 2.27 15.49
C PHE A 298 -11.52 3.24 14.31
N SER A 299 -10.40 3.55 13.65
CA SER A 299 -10.35 4.57 12.58
C SER A 299 -9.98 3.99 11.20
N ASP A 300 -9.30 2.85 11.18
CA ASP A 300 -8.75 2.27 9.95
C ASP A 300 -9.82 1.72 9.01
N GLY A 301 -11.02 1.36 9.50
CA GLY A 301 -12.16 0.98 8.65
C GLY A 301 -12.58 2.14 7.75
N PHE A 302 -12.98 3.27 8.35
CA PHE A 302 -13.33 4.49 7.62
C PHE A 302 -12.22 4.98 6.69
N ARG A 303 -10.95 4.84 7.11
CA ARG A 303 -9.80 5.21 6.28
C ARG A 303 -9.64 4.29 5.08
N GLN A 304 -9.93 2.99 5.22
CA GLN A 304 -9.94 2.06 4.11
C GLN A 304 -11.05 2.41 3.13
N ASP A 305 -12.26 2.68 3.61
CA ASP A 305 -13.41 3.07 2.76
C ASP A 305 -13.09 4.36 1.98
N SER A 306 -12.43 5.32 2.61
CA SER A 306 -11.96 6.55 1.95
C SER A 306 -10.91 6.28 0.87
N ILE A 307 -9.99 5.34 1.11
CA ILE A 307 -8.98 4.94 0.12
C ILE A 307 -9.66 4.24 -1.05
N ASP A 308 -10.60 3.33 -0.79
CA ASP A 308 -11.31 2.59 -1.83
C ASP A 308 -12.19 3.52 -2.66
N LEU A 309 -12.83 4.52 -2.04
CA LEU A 309 -13.56 5.57 -2.75
C LEU A 309 -12.64 6.39 -3.65
N PHE A 310 -11.49 6.86 -3.14
CA PHE A 310 -10.53 7.65 -3.91
C PHE A 310 -9.93 6.88 -5.10
N LEU A 311 -9.71 5.58 -4.92
CA LEU A 311 -9.19 4.69 -5.95
C LEU A 311 -10.24 4.24 -6.98
N GLY A 312 -11.52 4.54 -6.74
CA GLY A 312 -12.63 4.08 -7.57
C GLY A 312 -12.96 2.59 -7.40
N ASN A 313 -12.49 1.97 -6.31
CA ASN A 313 -12.76 0.57 -5.98
C ASN A 313 -14.06 0.39 -5.16
N TYR A 314 -14.61 1.48 -4.62
CA TYR A 314 -15.83 1.46 -3.82
C TYR A 314 -17.06 1.40 -4.73
N ALA A 315 -17.81 0.30 -4.64
CA ALA A 315 -19.14 0.18 -5.25
C ALA A 315 -20.16 0.72 -4.24
N VAL A 316 -20.85 1.81 -4.58
CA VAL A 316 -21.95 2.34 -3.76
C VAL A 316 -23.13 1.36 -3.90
N GLU A 317 -23.44 0.63 -2.84
CA GLU A 317 -24.71 -0.11 -2.78
C GLU A 317 -25.84 0.89 -2.60
N GLU A 318 -26.90 0.81 -3.43
CA GLU A 318 -28.07 1.71 -3.38
C GLU A 318 -28.80 1.67 -2.01
N ALA A 319 -28.49 0.67 -1.16
CA ALA A 319 -29.03 0.53 0.18
C ALA A 319 -28.34 1.41 1.24
N ASP A 320 -27.15 1.97 0.96
CA ASP A 320 -26.44 2.86 1.88
C ASP A 320 -27.04 4.28 1.82
N MET A 321 -28.17 4.43 2.52
CA MET A 321 -29.06 5.60 2.55
C MET A 321 -28.43 6.94 3.01
N ASN A 322 -27.16 6.97 3.41
CA ASN A 322 -26.52 8.15 3.99
C ASN A 322 -25.31 8.62 3.18
N THR A 323 -25.49 8.87 1.88
CA THR A 323 -24.48 9.61 1.10
C THR A 323 -24.75 11.11 1.17
N PRO A 324 -23.74 11.98 1.41
CA PRO A 324 -23.89 13.44 1.38
C PRO A 324 -24.23 14.01 -0.01
N LEU A 325 -24.24 13.15 -1.04
CA LEU A 325 -24.65 13.44 -2.41
C LEU A 325 -26.10 13.04 -2.70
N HIS A 326 -26.83 12.52 -1.70
CA HIS A 326 -28.24 12.21 -1.88
C HIS A 326 -29.04 13.51 -1.86
N GLU A 327 -29.57 13.94 -3.01
CA GLU A 327 -30.56 15.00 -3.04
C GLU A 327 -31.77 14.54 -2.21
N PRO A 328 -32.19 15.29 -1.17
CA PRO A 328 -33.38 14.92 -0.42
C PRO A 328 -34.55 14.88 -1.40
N LYS A 329 -35.21 13.72 -1.52
CA LYS A 329 -36.39 13.57 -2.37
C LYS A 329 -37.42 14.60 -1.90
N ASP A 330 -37.73 15.55 -2.78
CA ASP A 330 -38.63 16.66 -2.52
C ASP A 330 -39.96 16.09 -1.98
N TRP A 331 -40.48 16.63 -0.87
CA TRP A 331 -41.81 16.29 -0.28
C TRP A 331 -42.94 16.13 -1.32
N LYS A 332 -42.82 16.80 -2.47
CA LYS A 332 -43.71 16.67 -3.65
C LYS A 332 -43.84 15.23 -4.16
N PHE A 333 -42.79 14.41 -4.05
CA PHE A 333 -42.84 13.00 -4.43
C PHE A 333 -43.61 12.12 -3.44
N LEU A 334 -43.70 12.54 -2.18
CA LEU A 334 -44.49 11.84 -1.16
C LEU A 334 -45.98 12.22 -1.24
N THR A 335 -46.29 13.45 -1.63
CA THR A 335 -47.68 13.93 -1.73
C THR A 335 -48.41 13.41 -2.97
N LEU A 336 -47.71 13.17 -4.07
CA LEU A 336 -48.28 12.70 -5.34
C LEU A 336 -49.05 11.37 -5.22
N PRO A 337 -48.48 10.30 -4.62
CA PRO A 337 -49.20 9.03 -4.43
C PRO A 337 -50.43 9.20 -3.53
N ILE A 338 -50.34 10.03 -2.48
CA ILE A 338 -51.46 10.30 -1.56
C ILE A 338 -52.59 11.00 -2.31
N ILE A 339 -52.28 12.04 -3.10
CA ILE A 339 -53.27 12.76 -3.91
C ILE A 339 -53.92 11.81 -4.93
N MET A 340 -53.14 10.93 -5.56
CA MET A 340 -53.66 9.93 -6.51
C MET A 340 -54.61 8.93 -5.85
N VAL A 341 -54.29 8.44 -4.64
CA VAL A 341 -55.17 7.53 -3.89
C VAL A 341 -56.48 8.24 -3.47
N VAL A 342 -56.39 9.49 -3.03
CA VAL A 342 -57.58 10.29 -2.68
C VAL A 342 -58.44 10.56 -3.92
N ALA A 343 -57.84 10.96 -5.04
CA ALA A 343 -58.56 11.18 -6.30
C ALA A 343 -59.22 9.89 -6.81
N PHE A 344 -58.52 8.75 -6.72
CA PHE A 344 -59.05 7.45 -7.13
C PHE A 344 -60.21 6.99 -6.24
N SER A 345 -60.07 7.13 -4.92
CA SER A 345 -61.15 6.80 -3.99
C SER A 345 -62.38 7.70 -4.16
N MET A 346 -62.17 9.00 -4.41
CA MET A 346 -63.27 9.92 -4.76
C MET A 346 -63.95 9.54 -6.08
N CYS A 347 -63.20 9.15 -7.11
CA CYS A 347 -63.78 8.64 -8.37
C CYS A 347 -64.65 7.40 -8.14
N ILE A 348 -64.18 6.44 -7.32
CA ILE A 348 -64.95 5.25 -6.98
C ILE A 348 -66.24 5.63 -6.25
N ILE A 349 -66.17 6.53 -5.27
CA ILE A 349 -67.35 7.00 -4.54
C ILE A 349 -68.36 7.67 -5.49
N CYS A 350 -67.89 8.53 -6.40
CA CYS A 350 -68.76 9.17 -7.40
C CYS A 350 -69.44 8.14 -8.32
N LEU A 351 -68.71 7.11 -8.77
CA LEU A 351 -69.28 6.03 -9.59
C LEU A 351 -70.32 5.20 -8.82
N LEU A 352 -70.06 4.87 -7.56
CA LEU A 352 -70.99 4.13 -6.71
C LEU A 352 -72.25 4.94 -6.40
N MET A 353 -72.10 6.25 -6.14
CA MET A 353 -73.22 7.17 -5.92
C MET A 353 -74.07 7.32 -7.18
N ALA A 354 -73.46 7.48 -8.36
CA ALA A 354 -74.16 7.55 -9.64
C ALA A 354 -74.92 6.25 -9.98
N GLY A 355 -74.39 5.09 -9.57
CA GLY A 355 -75.07 3.80 -9.66
C GLY A 355 -76.34 3.76 -8.81
N LYS A 356 -76.28 4.25 -7.56
CA LYS A 356 -77.46 4.34 -6.67
C LYS A 356 -78.54 5.31 -7.20
N THR A 357 -78.17 6.45 -7.77
CA THR A 357 -79.15 7.38 -8.36
C THR A 357 -79.82 6.81 -9.61
N ARG A 358 -79.09 6.06 -10.47
CA ARG A 358 -79.70 5.38 -11.63
C ARG A 358 -80.69 4.29 -11.23
N ILE A 359 -80.42 3.55 -10.16
CA ILE A 359 -81.34 2.52 -9.64
C ILE A 359 -82.63 3.18 -9.11
N ASN A 360 -82.51 4.26 -8.33
CA ASN A 360 -83.70 4.97 -7.82
C ASN A 360 -84.53 5.62 -8.94
N VAL A 361 -83.91 6.19 -9.99
CA VAL A 361 -84.66 6.77 -11.12
C VAL A 361 -85.34 5.70 -11.98
N ASN A 362 -84.74 4.52 -12.15
CA ASN A 362 -85.38 3.41 -12.87
C ASN A 362 -86.52 2.77 -12.05
N VAL A 363 -86.40 2.71 -10.72
CA VAL A 363 -87.49 2.27 -9.84
C VAL A 363 -88.66 3.27 -9.89
N ILE A 364 -88.39 4.57 -9.87
CA ILE A 364 -89.45 5.61 -9.96
C ILE A 364 -90.10 5.64 -11.36
N LYS A 365 -89.33 5.44 -12.45
CA LYS A 365 -89.90 5.33 -13.81
C LYS A 365 -90.78 4.08 -13.98
N ASN A 366 -90.44 2.95 -13.36
CA ASN A 366 -91.27 1.74 -13.40
C ASN A 366 -92.55 1.85 -12.54
N ILE A 367 -92.61 2.75 -11.56
CA ILE A 367 -93.82 2.97 -10.75
C ILE A 367 -94.82 3.87 -11.50
N ASN A 368 -94.37 4.80 -12.34
CA ASN A 368 -95.23 5.72 -13.09
C ASN A 368 -95.67 5.21 -14.49
N SER A 369 -95.35 3.96 -14.86
CA SER A 369 -95.75 3.35 -16.14
C SER A 369 -96.77 2.21 -16.00
N ASN A 370 -97.60 2.24 -14.95
CA ASN A 370 -98.82 1.43 -14.89
C ASN A 370 -100.03 2.32 -15.23
N PRO A 371 -100.63 2.19 -16.43
CA PRO A 371 -101.91 2.81 -16.74
C PRO A 371 -103.04 1.85 -16.39
N ILE A 372 -103.88 2.22 -15.41
CA ILE A 372 -105.34 1.99 -15.43
C ILE A 372 -106.00 3.19 -14.74
#